data_AF-A0A101WWF4-F1
#
_entry.id   AF-A0A101WWF4-F1
#
_cell.length_a   1.000
_cell.length_b   1.000
_cell.length_c   1.000
_cell.angle_alpha   90.00
_cell.angle_beta   90.00
_cell.angle_gamma   90.00
#
_symmetry.space_group_name_H-M   'P 1'
#
loop_
_entity.id
_entity.type
_entity.pdbx_description
1 polymer ?
#
loop_
_entity_poly.entity_id
_entity_poly.type
_entity_poly.pdbx_seq_one_letter_code
_entity_poly.pdbx_strand_id
1 'polypeptide(L)'
;MMVRALFPKGKEPRYAFEVLIKTLPEAVLNFSHDGIGLKALDPTKTALFDLKFHATALEDYVVEEETRVGLIFTTIKDVIKRIGATEKLELEVDNEKNRFSLYVYPKRGREVGLVRRFSFPIVQVVEEEVPELAVTFDASFEVDSGFFDDMLSMVGEVSDWVQITVSPEGVVFRGGGEGGKTAEAELGYDSESVFSISAEEAVSAKYSVEMLKDISGNLKSLSKRVKVELSANKPLRLTYEFTTGTFSAVVAPRVD
;
A
#
# COMPACT_ATOMS: atom_id res chain seq x y z
N MET A 1 7.69 26.82 -12.15
CA MET A 1 8.28 25.61 -11.52
C MET A 1 7.50 24.40 -11.96
N MET A 2 8.19 23.43 -12.54
CA MET A 2 7.59 22.26 -13.18
C MET A 2 8.01 20.98 -12.47
N VAL A 3 7.01 20.21 -12.05
CA VAL A 3 7.19 18.82 -11.64
C VAL A 3 6.41 17.93 -12.58
N ARG A 4 7.05 16.93 -13.19
CA ARG A 4 6.41 15.92 -14.04
C ARG A 4 6.95 14.53 -13.74
N ALA A 5 6.06 13.55 -13.72
CA ALA A 5 6.38 12.16 -13.46
C ALA A 5 5.55 11.25 -14.35
N LEU A 6 6.18 10.57 -15.31
CA LEU A 6 5.54 9.65 -16.26
C LEU A 6 5.74 8.20 -15.83
N PHE A 7 4.65 7.56 -15.42
CA PHE A 7 4.60 6.15 -15.09
C PHE A 7 4.40 5.30 -16.35
N PRO A 8 5.15 4.18 -16.50
CA PRO A 8 5.00 3.27 -17.64
C PRO A 8 3.64 2.54 -17.65
N LYS A 9 3.05 2.36 -16.45
CA LYS A 9 1.75 1.72 -16.25
C LYS A 9 0.99 2.42 -15.14
N GLY A 10 -0.24 2.80 -15.42
CA GLY A 10 -1.16 3.43 -14.47
C GLY A 10 -1.62 2.47 -13.38
N LYS A 11 -1.44 1.16 -13.55
CA LYS A 11 -1.76 0.12 -12.57
C LYS A 11 -1.18 0.41 -11.18
N GLU A 12 0.12 0.73 -11.14
CA GLU A 12 0.89 0.92 -9.90
C GLU A 12 0.39 2.12 -9.08
N PRO A 13 0.39 3.36 -9.62
CA PRO A 13 -0.17 4.51 -8.91
C PRO A 13 -1.67 4.35 -8.63
N ARG A 14 -2.43 3.71 -9.53
CA ARG A 14 -3.86 3.48 -9.32
C ARG A 14 -4.13 2.66 -8.07
N TYR A 15 -3.61 1.44 -7.98
CA TYR A 15 -3.97 0.57 -6.87
C TYR A 15 -3.33 1.01 -5.55
N ALA A 16 -2.15 1.63 -5.59
CA ALA A 16 -1.55 2.24 -4.40
C ALA A 16 -2.44 3.38 -3.86
N PHE A 17 -2.92 4.28 -4.74
CA PHE A 17 -3.86 5.33 -4.32
C PHE A 17 -5.23 4.79 -3.92
N GLU A 18 -5.75 3.73 -4.53
CA GLU A 18 -7.03 3.14 -4.10
C GLU A 18 -6.97 2.62 -2.66
N VAL A 19 -5.84 2.08 -2.19
CA VAL A 19 -5.63 1.72 -0.76
C VAL A 19 -5.67 2.97 0.11
N LEU A 20 -4.85 3.98 -0.23
CA LEU A 20 -4.73 5.21 0.56
C LEU A 20 -6.05 6.00 0.63
N ILE A 21 -6.81 6.04 -0.46
CA ILE A 21 -8.12 6.73 -0.56
C ILE A 21 -9.18 6.05 0.31
N LYS A 22 -9.06 4.75 0.56
CA LYS A 22 -10.00 4.02 1.40
C LYS A 22 -9.82 4.37 2.88
N THR A 23 -8.60 4.67 3.30
CA THR A 23 -8.21 4.83 4.70
C THR A 23 -7.94 6.27 5.12
N LEU A 24 -7.49 7.13 4.20
CA LEU A 24 -7.11 8.52 4.47
C LEU A 24 -8.13 9.50 3.85
N PRO A 25 -8.51 10.57 4.57
CA PRO A 25 -9.33 11.64 3.98
C PRO A 25 -8.52 12.55 3.04
N GLU A 26 -7.25 12.77 3.37
CA GLU A 26 -6.30 13.61 2.67
C GLU A 26 -4.87 13.17 2.99
N ALA A 27 -3.92 13.53 2.11
CA ALA A 27 -2.50 13.26 2.31
C ALA A 27 -1.63 14.21 1.50
N VAL A 28 -0.33 14.18 1.78
CA VAL A 28 0.68 14.95 1.03
C VAL A 28 1.55 13.99 0.21
N LEU A 29 1.67 14.29 -1.09
CA LEU A 29 2.70 13.71 -1.95
C LEU A 29 3.94 14.60 -1.92
N ASN A 30 5.08 14.02 -1.60
CA ASN A 30 6.37 14.68 -1.62
C ASN A 30 7.11 14.30 -2.90
N PHE A 31 7.35 15.26 -3.78
CA PHE A 31 8.16 15.11 -4.98
C PHE A 31 9.57 15.60 -4.68
N SER A 32 10.53 14.69 -4.71
CA SER A 32 11.95 14.92 -4.41
C SER A 32 12.80 14.47 -5.60
N HIS A 33 14.11 14.73 -5.59
CA HIS A 33 14.96 14.21 -6.66
C HIS A 33 15.03 12.68 -6.72
N ASP A 34 14.80 11.99 -5.60
CA ASP A 34 14.82 10.52 -5.51
C ASP A 34 13.50 9.88 -5.97
N GLY A 35 12.44 10.67 -6.10
CA GLY A 35 11.13 10.22 -6.54
C GLY A 35 9.97 10.78 -5.71
N ILE A 36 8.87 10.03 -5.68
CA ILE A 36 7.60 10.45 -5.07
C ILE A 36 7.36 9.64 -3.81
N GLY A 37 7.15 10.33 -2.69
CA GLY A 37 6.86 9.72 -1.39
C GLY A 37 5.51 10.15 -0.81
N LEU A 38 4.91 9.28 -0.01
CA LEU A 38 3.79 9.60 0.87
C LEU A 38 3.94 8.79 2.16
N LYS A 39 3.89 9.47 3.30
CA LYS A 39 3.89 8.83 4.62
C LYS A 39 2.77 9.44 5.47
N ALA A 40 1.81 8.63 5.91
CA ALA A 40 0.63 9.13 6.60
C ALA A 40 0.02 8.09 7.55
N LEU A 41 -0.37 8.56 8.74
CA LEU A 41 -1.22 7.81 9.67
C LEU A 41 -2.68 7.92 9.25
N ASP A 42 -3.42 6.83 9.43
CA ASP A 42 -4.87 6.90 9.32
C ASP A 42 -5.50 7.70 10.48
N PRO A 43 -6.74 8.20 10.34
CA PRO A 43 -7.39 9.00 11.38
C PRO A 43 -7.51 8.30 12.75
N THR A 44 -7.54 6.96 12.77
CA THR A 44 -7.62 6.17 14.01
C THR A 44 -6.24 5.87 14.61
N LYS A 45 -5.15 6.21 13.92
CA LYS A 45 -3.76 5.92 14.30
C LYS A 45 -3.48 4.44 14.52
N THR A 46 -4.21 3.58 13.82
CA THR A 46 -4.04 2.13 13.83
C THR A 46 -3.24 1.63 12.63
N ALA A 47 -3.07 2.44 11.59
CA ALA A 47 -2.22 2.14 10.45
C ALA A 47 -1.36 3.33 10.03
N LEU A 48 -0.09 3.06 9.75
CA LEU A 48 0.83 3.97 9.07
C LEU A 48 1.10 3.45 7.66
N PHE A 49 0.86 4.29 6.66
CA PHE A 49 1.19 3.99 5.27
C PHE A 49 2.48 4.71 4.85
N ASP A 50 3.35 4.01 4.12
CA ASP A 50 4.55 4.57 3.48
C ASP A 50 4.62 4.05 2.03
N LEU A 51 4.41 4.95 1.07
CA LEU A 51 4.46 4.69 -0.37
C LEU A 51 5.64 5.45 -0.96
N LYS A 52 6.46 4.74 -1.74
CA LYS A 52 7.60 5.30 -2.48
C LYS A 52 7.53 4.87 -3.93
N PHE A 53 7.73 5.81 -4.83
CA PHE A 53 8.05 5.57 -6.23
C PHE A 53 9.44 6.12 -6.52
N HIS A 54 10.32 5.31 -7.11
CA HIS A 54 11.69 5.71 -7.42
C HIS A 54 11.77 6.44 -8.75
N ALA A 55 12.41 7.60 -8.78
CA ALA A 55 12.61 8.39 -10.00
C ALA A 55 13.22 7.57 -11.14
N THR A 56 14.20 6.72 -10.83
CA THR A 56 14.91 5.86 -11.79
C THR A 56 14.05 4.77 -12.43
N ALA A 57 12.87 4.48 -11.88
CA ALA A 57 11.95 3.48 -12.40
C ALA A 57 10.81 4.09 -13.24
N LEU A 58 10.71 5.42 -13.29
CA LEU A 58 9.74 6.13 -14.12
C LEU A 58 10.27 6.31 -15.54
N GLU A 59 9.38 6.48 -16.51
CA GLU A 59 9.79 6.71 -17.90
C GLU A 59 10.37 8.12 -18.12
N ASP A 60 9.83 9.10 -17.41
CA ASP A 60 10.30 10.48 -17.39
C ASP A 60 10.04 11.03 -15.98
N TYR A 61 11.01 11.75 -15.43
CA TYR A 61 10.88 12.36 -14.11
C TYR A 61 11.67 13.66 -14.06
N VAL A 62 10.95 14.76 -13.84
CA VAL A 62 11.49 16.11 -13.78
C VAL A 62 10.99 16.77 -12.51
N VAL A 63 11.93 17.18 -11.66
CA VAL A 63 11.68 17.96 -10.45
C VAL A 63 12.71 19.09 -10.44
N GLU A 64 12.26 20.31 -10.77
CA GLU A 64 13.11 21.51 -10.68
C GLU A 64 13.38 21.88 -9.23
N GLU A 65 12.33 21.83 -8.40
CA GLU A 65 12.38 22.09 -6.97
C GLU A 65 11.51 21.07 -6.24
N GLU A 66 11.99 20.58 -5.09
CA GLU A 66 11.22 19.67 -4.26
C GLU A 66 9.87 20.29 -3.89
N THR A 67 8.80 19.57 -4.17
CA THR A 67 7.45 20.11 -4.11
C THR A 67 6.55 19.17 -3.31
N ARG A 68 5.75 19.75 -2.41
CA ARG A 68 4.76 19.03 -1.62
C ARG A 68 3.37 19.34 -2.14
N VAL A 69 2.57 18.30 -2.33
CA VAL A 69 1.23 18.41 -2.92
C VAL A 69 0.22 17.79 -1.98
N GLY A 70 -0.52 18.63 -1.25
CA GLY A 70 -1.66 18.20 -0.45
C GLY A 70 -2.88 17.92 -1.33
N LEU A 71 -3.52 16.77 -1.11
CA LEU A 71 -4.65 16.28 -1.88
C LEU A 71 -5.79 15.84 -0.97
N ILE A 72 -7.01 16.26 -1.30
CA ILE A 72 -8.24 15.71 -0.71
C ILE A 72 -8.65 14.45 -1.49
N PHE A 73 -8.59 13.28 -0.86
CA PHE A 73 -8.79 12.00 -1.53
C PHE A 73 -10.20 11.78 -2.07
N THR A 74 -11.19 12.37 -1.41
CA THR A 74 -12.58 12.35 -1.91
C THR A 74 -12.74 13.01 -3.28
N THR A 75 -11.86 13.95 -3.64
CA THR A 75 -11.92 14.66 -4.93
C THR A 75 -11.31 13.84 -6.07
N ILE A 76 -10.29 13.02 -5.79
CA ILE A 76 -9.56 12.26 -6.82
C ILE A 76 -10.08 10.82 -6.98
N LYS A 77 -10.83 10.29 -6.01
CA LYS A 77 -11.25 8.87 -5.94
C LYS A 77 -11.85 8.32 -7.24
N ASP A 78 -12.73 9.09 -7.88
CA ASP A 78 -13.45 8.62 -9.08
C ASP A 78 -12.58 8.71 -10.33
N VAL A 79 -11.56 9.57 -10.29
CA VAL A 79 -10.58 9.71 -11.37
C VAL A 79 -9.54 8.60 -11.32
N ILE A 80 -9.05 8.24 -10.14
CA ILE A 80 -8.07 7.15 -9.97
C ILE A 80 -8.61 5.84 -10.58
N LYS A 81 -9.89 5.53 -10.35
CA LYS A 81 -10.56 4.34 -10.91
C LYS A 81 -10.66 4.33 -12.44
N ARG A 82 -10.55 5.50 -13.09
CA ARG A 82 -10.62 5.65 -14.56
C ARG A 82 -9.27 5.44 -15.25
N ILE A 83 -8.19 5.28 -14.49
CA ILE A 83 -6.86 5.00 -15.01
C ILE A 83 -6.80 3.50 -15.38
N GLY A 84 -6.60 3.18 -16.65
CA GLY A 84 -6.45 1.80 -17.10
C GLY A 84 -5.11 1.21 -16.64
N ALA A 85 -5.11 -0.08 -16.33
CA ALA A 85 -3.90 -0.76 -15.83
C ALA A 85 -2.73 -0.75 -16.83
N THR A 86 -3.01 -0.73 -18.13
CA THR A 86 -2.00 -0.76 -19.20
C THR A 86 -1.72 0.62 -19.79
N GLU A 87 -2.43 1.65 -19.33
CA GLU A 87 -2.29 3.03 -19.79
C GLU A 87 -1.09 3.68 -19.10
N LYS A 88 -0.52 4.72 -19.70
CA LYS A 88 0.50 5.52 -19.01
C LYS A 88 -0.18 6.60 -18.19
N LEU A 89 0.41 6.94 -17.06
CA LEU A 89 -0.06 8.02 -16.20
C LEU A 89 1.05 9.04 -16.05
N GLU A 90 0.77 10.30 -16.33
CA GLU A 90 1.66 11.41 -16.00
C GLU A 90 1.03 12.25 -14.89
N LEU A 91 1.82 12.52 -13.86
CA LEU A 91 1.51 13.48 -12.81
C LEU A 91 2.22 14.79 -13.14
N GLU A 92 1.52 15.91 -13.02
CA GLU A 92 2.04 17.25 -13.23
C GLU A 92 1.67 18.15 -12.05
N VAL A 93 2.64 18.93 -11.57
CA VAL A 93 2.40 20.01 -10.61
C VAL A 93 2.69 21.35 -11.28
N ASP A 94 1.67 22.19 -11.33
CA ASP A 94 1.76 23.58 -11.77
C ASP A 94 1.65 24.48 -10.52
N ASN A 95 2.81 24.84 -9.97
CA ASN A 95 2.91 25.66 -8.76
C ASN A 95 2.39 27.09 -8.97
N GLU A 96 2.47 27.63 -10.20
CA GLU A 96 1.97 28.96 -10.52
C GLU A 96 0.44 29.02 -10.48
N LYS A 97 -0.22 27.95 -10.97
CA LYS A 97 -1.69 27.84 -10.93
C LYS A 97 -2.21 27.14 -9.67
N ASN A 98 -1.32 26.63 -8.82
CA ASN A 98 -1.65 25.81 -7.65
C ASN A 98 -2.50 24.58 -8.04
N ARG A 99 -2.05 23.82 -9.05
CA ARG A 99 -2.78 22.69 -9.63
C ARG A 99 -1.96 21.41 -9.65
N PHE A 100 -2.59 20.31 -9.24
CA PHE A 100 -2.12 18.95 -9.50
C PHE A 100 -2.93 18.34 -10.65
N SER A 101 -2.28 17.82 -11.68
CA SER A 101 -2.95 17.25 -12.85
C SER A 101 -2.50 15.81 -13.11
N LEU A 102 -3.47 14.99 -13.55
CA LEU A 102 -3.24 13.64 -14.02
C LEU A 102 -3.54 13.61 -15.52
N TYR A 103 -2.56 13.20 -16.32
CA TYR A 103 -2.73 12.92 -17.74
C TYR A 103 -2.67 11.42 -17.97
N VAL A 104 -3.70 10.87 -18.61
CA VAL A 104 -3.77 9.45 -18.92
C VAL A 104 -3.63 9.26 -20.42
N TYR A 105 -2.59 8.53 -20.81
CA TYR A 105 -2.27 8.23 -22.20
C TYR A 105 -2.50 6.74 -22.50
N PRO A 106 -2.87 6.39 -23.74
CA PRO A 106 -2.83 5.02 -24.20
C PRO A 106 -1.44 4.39 -23.97
N LYS A 107 -1.37 3.05 -23.92
CA LYS A 107 -0.10 2.30 -23.76
C LYS A 107 0.99 2.74 -24.76
N ARG A 108 0.59 3.10 -25.99
CA ARG A 108 1.49 3.55 -27.06
C ARG A 108 1.98 5.00 -26.88
N GLY A 109 1.56 5.70 -25.84
CA GLY A 109 2.03 7.05 -25.48
C GLY A 109 1.12 8.19 -25.95
N ARG A 110 1.64 9.41 -25.85
CA ARG A 110 0.92 10.65 -26.17
C ARG A 110 0.67 10.83 -27.68
N GLU A 111 1.49 10.23 -28.52
CA GLU A 111 1.48 10.38 -29.98
C GLU A 111 0.20 9.86 -30.66
N VAL A 112 -0.55 8.99 -29.96
CA VAL A 112 -1.78 8.37 -30.48
C VAL A 112 -3.01 9.28 -30.35
N GLY A 113 -2.83 10.51 -29.87
CA GLY A 113 -3.83 11.59 -29.92
C GLY A 113 -4.93 11.57 -28.84
N LEU A 114 -5.14 10.45 -28.13
CA LEU A 114 -6.08 10.40 -26.99
C LEU A 114 -5.37 10.80 -25.70
N VAL A 115 -5.81 11.90 -25.09
CA VAL A 115 -5.33 12.35 -23.77
C VAL A 115 -6.54 12.65 -22.91
N ARG A 116 -6.64 11.99 -21.74
CA ARG A 116 -7.57 12.40 -20.69
C ARG A 116 -6.79 13.21 -19.66
N ARG A 117 -7.31 14.37 -19.29
CA ARG A 117 -6.72 15.23 -18.27
C ARG A 117 -7.71 15.42 -17.13
N PHE A 118 -7.23 15.25 -15.91
CA PHE A 118 -7.93 15.63 -14.69
C PHE A 118 -7.05 16.60 -13.92
N SER A 119 -7.65 17.59 -13.28
CA SER A 119 -6.89 18.64 -12.61
C SER A 119 -7.59 19.05 -11.33
N PHE A 120 -6.83 19.18 -10.26
CA PHE A 120 -7.28 19.38 -8.90
C PHE A 120 -6.54 20.56 -8.27
N PRO A 121 -7.18 21.33 -7.37
CA PRO A 121 -6.47 22.32 -6.58
C PRO A 121 -5.52 21.61 -5.60
N ILE A 122 -4.33 22.16 -5.41
CA ILE A 122 -3.44 21.74 -4.32
C ILE A 122 -3.94 22.41 -3.04
N VAL A 123 -4.08 21.64 -1.97
CA VAL A 123 -4.55 22.13 -0.67
C VAL A 123 -3.43 22.08 0.35
N GLN A 124 -3.56 22.87 1.41
CA GLN A 124 -2.71 22.77 2.58
C GLN A 124 -3.25 21.65 3.47
N VAL A 125 -2.45 20.62 3.72
CA VAL A 125 -2.77 19.50 4.62
C VAL A 125 -1.87 19.63 5.84
N VAL A 126 -2.43 19.38 7.03
CA VAL A 126 -1.66 19.31 8.26
C VAL A 126 -1.15 17.89 8.41
N GLU A 127 0.16 17.70 8.22
CA GLU A 127 0.79 16.41 8.46
C GLU A 127 1.11 16.25 9.94
N GLU A 128 0.75 15.10 10.50
CA GLU A 128 1.28 14.70 11.81
C GLU A 128 2.72 14.22 11.65
N GLU A 129 3.61 14.62 12.55
CA GLU A 129 4.96 14.06 12.61
C GLU A 129 4.87 12.57 12.95
N VAL A 130 5.27 11.74 11.99
CA VAL A 130 5.39 10.29 12.21
C VAL A 130 6.81 9.99 12.68
N PRO A 131 7.01 9.57 13.94
CA PRO A 131 8.34 9.23 14.43
C PRO A 131 8.98 8.13 13.58
N GLU A 132 10.30 8.12 13.53
CA GLU A 132 11.00 6.98 12.93
C GLU A 132 10.71 5.73 13.76
N LEU A 133 10.06 4.76 13.13
CA LEU A 133 9.79 3.45 13.71
C LEU A 133 11.08 2.63 13.63
N ALA A 134 11.91 2.70 14.68
CA ALA A 134 12.99 1.75 14.91
C ALA A 134 12.44 0.41 15.42
N VAL A 135 11.49 -0.18 14.69
CA VAL A 135 10.86 -1.45 15.07
C VAL A 135 11.69 -2.59 14.50
N THR A 136 12.31 -3.36 15.39
CA THR A 136 12.81 -4.70 15.08
C THR A 136 11.68 -5.70 15.23
N PHE A 137 11.56 -6.62 14.29
CA PHE A 137 10.55 -7.68 14.29
C PHE A 137 11.20 -9.02 14.62
N ASP A 138 10.54 -9.83 15.44
CA ASP A 138 11.07 -11.10 15.93
C ASP A 138 10.85 -12.24 14.92
N ALA A 139 9.85 -12.10 14.04
CA ALA A 139 9.55 -13.06 13.00
C ALA A 139 9.14 -12.38 11.68
N SER A 140 9.35 -13.08 10.57
CA SER A 140 8.87 -12.67 9.26
C SER A 140 8.54 -13.85 8.36
N PHE A 141 7.66 -13.62 7.39
CA PHE A 141 7.45 -14.53 6.27
C PHE A 141 7.16 -13.74 5.00
N GLU A 142 7.49 -14.33 3.85
CA GLU A 142 7.16 -13.80 2.54
C GLU A 142 6.36 -14.86 1.77
N VAL A 143 5.18 -14.48 1.29
CA VAL A 143 4.23 -15.40 0.63
C VAL A 143 3.62 -14.77 -0.61
N ASP A 144 2.94 -15.58 -1.43
CA ASP A 144 2.12 -15.08 -2.52
C ASP A 144 1.02 -14.13 -2.01
N SER A 145 0.93 -12.93 -2.61
CA SER A 145 -0.01 -11.90 -2.18
C SER A 145 -1.47 -12.28 -2.39
N GLY A 146 -1.76 -13.08 -3.43
CA GLY A 146 -3.10 -13.59 -3.69
C GLY A 146 -3.51 -14.58 -2.60
N PHE A 147 -2.61 -15.52 -2.29
CA PHE A 147 -2.80 -16.45 -1.18
C PHE A 147 -3.03 -15.74 0.17
N PHE A 148 -2.22 -14.72 0.49
CA PHE A 148 -2.40 -13.97 1.74
C PHE A 148 -3.78 -13.29 1.83
N ASP A 149 -4.22 -12.65 0.75
CA ASP A 149 -5.55 -12.02 0.69
C ASP A 149 -6.70 -13.05 0.80
N ASP A 150 -6.51 -14.23 0.22
CA ASP A 150 -7.47 -15.33 0.30
C ASP A 150 -7.55 -15.88 1.74
N MET A 151 -6.43 -15.99 2.46
CA MET A 151 -6.42 -16.40 3.88
C MET A 151 -7.15 -15.39 4.78
N LEU A 152 -6.90 -14.08 4.57
CA LEU A 152 -7.64 -13.04 5.29
C LEU A 152 -9.13 -13.06 4.96
N SER A 153 -9.49 -13.37 3.71
CA SER A 153 -10.88 -13.51 3.29
C SER A 153 -11.56 -14.70 3.95
N MET A 154 -10.89 -15.86 3.98
CA MET A 154 -11.36 -17.08 4.67
C MET A 154 -11.61 -16.81 6.17
N VAL A 155 -10.64 -16.20 6.86
CA VAL A 155 -10.80 -15.86 8.28
C VAL A 155 -11.94 -14.85 8.48
N GLY A 156 -12.07 -13.89 7.57
CA GLY A 156 -13.13 -12.88 7.57
C GLY A 156 -14.55 -13.42 7.42
N GLU A 157 -14.74 -14.67 6.98
CA GLU A 157 -16.07 -15.30 6.95
C GLU A 157 -16.58 -15.68 8.35
N VAL A 158 -15.67 -15.79 9.33
CA VAL A 158 -15.99 -16.23 10.69
C VAL A 158 -15.60 -15.24 11.77
N SER A 159 -14.64 -14.34 11.54
CA SER A 159 -14.06 -13.46 12.56
C SER A 159 -13.71 -12.08 12.01
N ASP A 160 -13.78 -11.06 12.87
CA ASP A 160 -13.31 -9.70 12.60
C ASP A 160 -11.80 -9.53 12.93
N TRP A 161 -11.18 -10.55 13.52
CA TRP A 161 -9.76 -10.59 13.81
C TRP A 161 -9.08 -11.84 13.23
N VAL A 162 -7.79 -11.69 12.94
CA VAL A 162 -6.92 -12.80 12.55
C VAL A 162 -5.74 -12.83 13.50
N GLN A 163 -5.50 -13.99 14.11
CA GLN A 163 -4.26 -14.30 14.80
C GLN A 163 -3.30 -14.90 13.79
N ILE A 164 -2.14 -14.28 13.64
CA ILE A 164 -1.05 -14.78 12.79
C ILE A 164 0.04 -15.29 13.72
N THR A 165 0.35 -16.58 13.61
CA THR A 165 1.46 -17.23 14.33
C THR A 165 2.52 -17.64 13.33
N VAL A 166 3.78 -17.27 13.59
CA VAL A 166 4.94 -17.63 12.76
C VAL A 166 5.92 -18.40 13.62
N SER A 167 6.36 -19.56 13.15
CA SER A 167 7.37 -20.40 13.80
C SER A 167 8.33 -20.96 12.75
N PRO A 168 9.42 -21.65 13.14
CA PRO A 168 10.31 -22.31 12.19
C PRO A 168 9.60 -23.32 11.27
N GLU A 169 8.51 -23.91 11.72
CA GLU A 169 7.74 -24.92 11.00
C GLU A 169 6.79 -24.33 9.94
N GLY A 170 6.33 -23.09 10.13
CA GLY A 170 5.32 -22.52 9.26
C GLY A 170 4.61 -21.28 9.80
N VAL A 171 3.52 -20.93 9.13
CA VAL A 171 2.61 -19.84 9.49
C VAL A 171 1.21 -20.40 9.73
N VAL A 172 0.55 -19.95 10.79
CA VAL A 172 -0.85 -20.30 11.09
C VAL A 172 -1.70 -19.04 11.13
N PHE A 173 -2.81 -19.06 10.38
CA PHE A 173 -3.85 -18.05 10.41
C PHE A 173 -5.06 -18.62 11.15
N ARG A 174 -5.50 -17.96 12.21
CA ARG A 174 -6.66 -18.41 13.01
C ARG A 174 -7.63 -17.25 13.26
N GLY A 175 -8.92 -17.54 13.23
CA GLY A 175 -9.97 -16.64 13.71
C GLY A 175 -11.10 -17.40 14.39
N GLY A 176 -11.85 -16.70 15.23
CA GLY A 176 -13.02 -17.24 15.93
C GLY A 176 -14.14 -16.21 16.03
N GLY A 177 -15.40 -16.69 16.00
CA GLY A 177 -16.58 -15.84 16.06
C GLY A 177 -17.77 -16.48 16.76
N GLU A 178 -18.93 -15.83 16.61
CA GLU A 178 -20.15 -16.21 17.31
C GLU A 178 -20.59 -17.66 17.04
N GLY A 179 -21.19 -18.29 18.05
CA GLY A 179 -21.68 -19.66 17.95
C GLY A 179 -20.59 -20.73 17.84
N GLY A 180 -19.33 -20.38 18.15
CA GLY A 180 -18.20 -21.31 18.12
C GLY A 180 -17.61 -21.52 16.73
N LYS A 181 -17.94 -20.67 15.75
CA LYS A 181 -17.32 -20.71 14.42
C LYS A 181 -15.82 -20.41 14.55
N THR A 182 -15.01 -21.21 13.86
CA THR A 182 -13.56 -21.05 13.80
C THR A 182 -13.10 -21.25 12.37
N ALA A 183 -12.02 -20.59 12.00
CA ALA A 183 -11.28 -20.81 10.76
C ALA A 183 -9.80 -20.91 11.11
N GLU A 184 -9.13 -21.88 10.51
CA GLU A 184 -7.73 -22.13 10.71
C GLU A 184 -7.10 -22.60 9.41
N ALA A 185 -5.98 -22.00 9.05
CA ALA A 185 -5.14 -22.44 7.94
C ALA A 185 -3.70 -22.52 8.41
N GLU A 186 -3.07 -23.65 8.14
CA GLU A 186 -1.66 -23.90 8.39
C GLU A 186 -0.91 -23.90 7.07
N LEU A 187 0.20 -23.16 7.03
CA LEU A 187 1.09 -23.03 5.90
C LEU A 187 2.48 -23.51 6.32
N GLY A 188 2.83 -24.73 5.94
CA GLY A 188 4.17 -25.27 6.19
C GLY A 188 5.24 -24.54 5.37
N TYR A 189 6.48 -24.56 5.87
CA TYR A 189 7.64 -23.97 5.22
C TYR A 189 7.83 -24.40 3.74
N ASP A 190 7.53 -25.65 3.42
CA ASP A 190 7.71 -26.22 2.07
C ASP A 190 6.55 -25.95 1.09
N SER A 191 5.58 -25.12 1.47
CA SER A 191 4.45 -24.79 0.61
C SER A 191 4.87 -23.95 -0.60
N GLU A 192 4.27 -24.20 -1.77
CA GLU A 192 4.55 -23.45 -3.01
C GLU A 192 4.25 -21.95 -2.90
N SER A 193 3.36 -21.57 -1.99
CA SER A 193 3.00 -20.17 -1.73
C SER A 193 4.01 -19.44 -0.83
N VAL A 194 5.01 -20.13 -0.27
CA VAL A 194 6.01 -19.57 0.65
C VAL A 194 7.30 -19.27 -0.11
N PHE A 195 7.81 -18.05 0.05
CA PHE A 195 9.12 -17.64 -0.44
C PHE A 195 10.17 -17.65 0.66
N SER A 196 9.80 -17.27 1.88
CA SER A 196 10.68 -17.36 3.05
C SER A 196 9.89 -17.35 4.35
N ILE A 197 10.47 -17.94 5.40
CA ILE A 197 10.05 -17.82 6.80
C ILE A 197 11.31 -17.65 7.64
N SER A 198 11.26 -16.75 8.61
CA SER A 198 12.34 -16.51 9.57
C SER A 198 11.73 -16.27 10.95
N ALA A 199 11.97 -17.19 11.88
CA ALA A 199 11.60 -17.08 13.28
C ALA A 199 12.56 -17.94 14.12
N GLU A 200 12.97 -17.46 15.30
CA GLU A 200 13.72 -18.29 16.27
C GLU A 200 12.77 -19.12 17.13
N GLU A 201 11.67 -18.51 17.58
CA GLU A 201 10.59 -19.13 18.35
C GLU A 201 9.24 -18.74 17.76
N ALA A 202 8.16 -19.39 18.22
CA ALA A 202 6.82 -19.07 17.79
C ALA A 202 6.41 -17.65 18.24
N VAL A 203 6.09 -16.78 17.29
CA VAL A 203 5.63 -15.41 17.50
C VAL A 203 4.19 -15.28 17.04
N SER A 204 3.32 -14.72 17.88
CA SER A 204 1.91 -14.57 17.57
C SER A 204 1.37 -13.19 17.92
N ALA A 205 0.50 -12.65 17.07
CA ALA A 205 -0.24 -11.42 17.32
C ALA A 205 -1.59 -11.42 16.58
N LYS A 206 -2.55 -10.65 17.08
CA LYS A 206 -3.89 -10.47 16.48
C LYS A 206 -4.01 -9.14 15.76
N TYR A 207 -4.74 -9.10 14.66
CA TYR A 207 -4.97 -7.89 13.86
C TYR A 207 -6.41 -7.82 13.35
N SER A 208 -6.86 -6.63 12.98
CA SER A 208 -8.15 -6.44 12.30
C SER A 208 -8.11 -7.07 10.90
N VAL A 209 -9.05 -7.98 10.61
CA VAL A 209 -9.19 -8.57 9.27
C VAL A 209 -9.54 -7.49 8.25
N GLU A 210 -10.43 -6.56 8.61
CA GLU A 210 -10.85 -5.47 7.73
C GLU A 210 -9.65 -4.63 7.28
N MET A 211 -8.83 -4.16 8.22
CA MET A 211 -7.65 -3.34 7.91
C MET A 211 -6.67 -4.07 6.99
N LEU A 212 -6.38 -5.34 7.26
CA LEU A 212 -5.45 -6.11 6.43
C LEU A 212 -6.01 -6.36 5.04
N LYS A 213 -7.31 -6.68 4.91
CA LYS A 213 -7.99 -6.87 3.61
C LYS A 213 -8.05 -5.59 2.79
N ASP A 214 -8.25 -4.45 3.44
CA ASP A 214 -8.27 -3.14 2.79
C ASP A 214 -6.94 -2.81 2.11
N ILE A 215 -5.84 -3.33 2.68
CA ILE A 215 -4.49 -3.21 2.14
C ILE A 215 -4.23 -4.29 1.09
N SER A 216 -4.40 -5.58 1.44
CA SER A 216 -4.01 -6.71 0.60
C SER A 216 -4.82 -6.80 -0.69
N GLY A 217 -6.11 -6.46 -0.66
CA GLY A 217 -7.03 -6.67 -1.78
C GLY A 217 -6.61 -5.94 -3.06
N ASN A 218 -6.01 -4.76 -2.93
CA ASN A 218 -5.48 -3.98 -4.06
C ASN A 218 -3.99 -4.26 -4.29
N LEU A 219 -3.19 -4.41 -3.23
CA LEU A 219 -1.74 -4.58 -3.38
C LEU A 219 -1.34 -5.94 -3.95
N LYS A 220 -2.18 -6.97 -3.84
CA LYS A 220 -1.99 -8.24 -4.57
C LYS A 220 -1.95 -8.07 -6.09
N SER A 221 -2.55 -6.98 -6.60
CA SER A 221 -2.44 -6.63 -8.01
C SER A 221 -1.08 -6.00 -8.34
N LEU A 222 -0.39 -5.38 -7.38
CA LEU A 222 0.88 -4.69 -7.60
C LEU A 222 2.08 -5.60 -7.46
N SER A 223 2.09 -6.43 -6.42
CA SER A 223 3.17 -7.38 -6.18
C SER A 223 2.63 -8.78 -6.03
N LYS A 224 3.35 -9.74 -6.61
CA LYS A 224 3.10 -11.16 -6.38
C LYS A 224 3.48 -11.59 -4.97
N ARG A 225 4.30 -10.81 -4.27
CA ARG A 225 4.81 -11.16 -2.94
C ARG A 225 4.41 -10.12 -1.92
N VAL A 226 4.05 -10.60 -0.74
CA VAL A 226 3.93 -9.78 0.46
C VAL A 226 4.90 -10.29 1.49
N LYS A 227 5.74 -9.39 2.00
CA LYS A 227 6.53 -9.65 3.21
C LYS A 227 5.73 -9.18 4.41
N VAL A 228 5.57 -10.05 5.39
CA VAL A 228 4.92 -9.77 6.67
C VAL A 228 5.97 -9.91 7.76
N GLU A 229 6.13 -8.88 8.57
CA GLU A 229 7.06 -8.85 9.71
C GLU A 229 6.27 -8.54 10.97
N LEU A 230 6.45 -9.32 12.03
CA LEU A 230 5.72 -9.15 13.28
C LEU A 230 6.53 -9.56 14.51
N SER A 231 6.06 -9.08 15.65
CA SER A 231 6.51 -9.41 16.99
C SER A 231 5.30 -9.71 17.86
N ALA A 232 5.51 -10.39 18.99
CA ALA A 232 4.41 -10.75 19.88
C ALA A 232 3.70 -9.49 20.41
N ASN A 233 2.40 -9.38 20.17
CA ASN A 233 1.55 -8.25 20.58
C ASN A 233 2.09 -6.84 20.19
N LYS A 234 2.84 -6.74 19.09
CA LYS A 234 3.32 -5.47 18.51
C LYS A 234 2.69 -5.27 17.12
N PRO A 235 2.84 -4.07 16.50
CA PRO A 235 2.41 -3.88 15.12
C PRO A 235 3.02 -4.90 14.18
N LEU A 236 2.33 -5.24 13.09
CA LEU A 236 2.95 -5.89 11.94
C LEU A 236 3.37 -4.85 10.91
N ARG A 237 4.30 -5.22 10.04
CA ARG A 237 4.61 -4.51 8.80
C ARG A 237 4.30 -5.39 7.61
N LEU A 238 3.48 -4.88 6.68
CA LEU A 238 3.32 -5.43 5.34
C LEU A 238 4.22 -4.65 4.39
N THR A 239 4.95 -5.33 3.51
CA THR A 239 5.75 -4.72 2.45
C THR A 239 5.45 -5.37 1.11
N TYR A 240 5.09 -4.55 0.13
CA TYR A 240 4.85 -4.94 -1.26
C TYR A 240 5.82 -4.17 -2.16
N GLU A 241 6.72 -4.88 -2.82
CA GLU A 241 7.63 -4.30 -3.82
C GLU A 241 7.10 -4.53 -5.24
N PHE A 242 7.11 -3.48 -6.05
CA PHE A 242 6.68 -3.51 -7.45
C PHE A 242 7.64 -2.69 -8.31
N THR A 243 7.45 -2.69 -9.63
CA THR A 243 8.44 -2.21 -10.60
C THR A 243 8.92 -0.79 -10.31
N THR A 244 8.00 0.10 -9.98
CA THR A 244 8.30 1.52 -9.76
C THR A 244 8.59 1.89 -8.31
N GLY A 245 8.47 0.96 -7.35
CA GLY A 245 8.71 1.28 -5.95
C GLY A 245 8.11 0.30 -4.94
N THR A 246 7.77 0.84 -3.77
CA THR A 246 7.38 0.04 -2.60
C THR A 246 6.17 0.66 -1.92
N PHE A 247 5.25 -0.19 -1.47
CA PHE A 247 4.19 0.18 -0.55
C PHE A 247 4.38 -0.62 0.74
N SER A 248 4.45 0.07 1.87
CA SER A 248 4.45 -0.57 3.17
C SER A 248 3.35 -0.01 4.08
N ALA A 249 2.83 -0.88 4.95
CA ALA A 249 1.86 -0.52 5.96
C ALA A 249 2.28 -1.11 7.30
N VAL A 250 2.31 -0.29 8.35
CA VAL A 250 2.47 -0.75 9.74
C VAL A 250 1.11 -0.73 10.41
N VAL A 251 0.63 -1.88 10.87
CA VAL A 251 -0.73 -2.05 11.42
C VAL A 251 -0.64 -2.45 12.88
N ALA A 252 -1.29 -1.68 13.76
CA ALA A 252 -1.35 -1.92 15.19
C ALA A 252 -2.04 -3.26 15.51
N PRO A 253 -1.59 -3.96 16.56
CA PRO A 253 -2.23 -5.19 16.99
C PRO A 253 -3.58 -4.88 17.66
N ARG A 254 -4.46 -5.87 17.62
CA ARG A 254 -5.65 -5.91 18.48
C ARG A 254 -5.25 -6.28 19.90
N VAL A 255 -5.85 -5.59 20.88
CA VAL A 255 -5.50 -5.71 22.31
C VAL A 255 -6.55 -6.50 23.11
N ASP A 256 -7.59 -7.01 22.42
CA ASP A 256 -8.73 -7.74 22.97
C ASP A 256 -8.60 -9.28 22.92
#